data_AF-A0A534NMD6-F1
#
_entry.id   AF-A0A534NMD6-F1
#
_cell.length_a   1.000
_cell.length_b   1.000
_cell.length_c   1.000
_cell.angle_alpha   90.00
_cell.angle_beta   90.00
_cell.angle_gamma   90.00
#
_symmetry.space_group_name_H-M   'P 1'
#
loop_
_entity.id
_entity.type
_entity.pdbx_description
1 polymer ?
#
loop_
_entity_poly.entity_id
_entity_poly.type
_entity_poly.pdbx_seq_one_letter_code
_entity_poly.pdbx_strand_id
1 'polypeptide(L)'
;MTWLALKLSSWLIHALVVMVSVAAVSKGNPKNTLPRALLVTVLVAVLVTPFAWLWPLVIPGIIALVTWFLVYTIAYDIGFGQAFAAGLVQVALGLFVDYLLPPRVW
;
A
#
# COMPACT_ATOMS: atom_id res chain seq x y z
N MET A 1 -8.34 23.75 6.34
CA MET A 1 -8.78 22.33 6.50
C MET A 1 -8.23 21.81 7.83
N THR A 2 -9.04 21.13 8.63
CA THR A 2 -8.58 20.56 9.91
C THR A 2 -7.59 19.42 9.66
N TRP A 3 -6.59 19.25 10.54
CA TRP A 3 -5.58 18.18 10.47
C TRP A 3 -6.22 16.78 10.31
N LEU A 4 -7.33 16.55 11.01
CA LEU A 4 -8.08 15.30 10.95
C LEU A 4 -8.62 15.02 9.55
N ALA A 5 -9.18 16.04 8.88
CA ALA A 5 -9.70 15.89 7.52
C ALA A 5 -8.59 15.50 6.55
N LEU A 6 -7.41 16.14 6.65
CA LEU A 6 -6.25 15.81 5.81
C LEU A 6 -5.77 14.38 6.04
N LYS A 7 -5.71 13.91 7.29
CA LYS A 7 -5.35 12.53 7.59
C LYS A 7 -6.37 11.54 7.04
N LEU A 8 -7.67 11.77 7.24
CA LEU A 8 -8.71 10.90 6.68
C LEU A 8 -8.64 10.85 5.15
N SER A 9 -8.43 11.98 4.47
CA SER A 9 -8.26 12.03 3.02
C SER A 9 -7.03 11.26 2.55
N SER A 10 -5.90 11.39 3.24
CA SER A 10 -4.67 10.64 2.92
C SER A 10 -4.88 9.13 3.02
N TRP A 11 -5.55 8.69 4.07
CA TRP A 11 -5.88 7.28 4.29
C TRP A 11 -6.85 6.74 3.24
N LEU A 12 -7.85 7.53 2.86
CA LEU A 12 -8.78 7.18 1.79
C LEU A 12 -8.04 7.02 0.45
N ILE A 13 -7.16 7.96 0.12
CA ILE A 13 -6.35 7.89 -1.11
C ILE A 13 -5.49 6.63 -1.11
N HIS A 14 -4.82 6.31 0.00
CA HIS A 14 -4.05 5.07 0.11
C HIS A 14 -4.93 3.84 -0.10
N ALA A 15 -6.10 3.77 0.54
CA ALA A 15 -7.02 2.67 0.34
C ALA A 15 -7.47 2.53 -1.12
N LEU A 16 -7.73 3.65 -1.82
CA LEU A 16 -8.05 3.63 -3.25
C LEU A 16 -6.89 3.10 -4.10
N VAL A 17 -5.65 3.51 -3.81
CA VAL A 17 -4.45 2.98 -4.48
C VAL A 17 -4.32 1.47 -4.25
N VAL A 18 -4.58 0.98 -3.04
CA VAL A 18 -4.62 -0.45 -2.73
C VAL A 18 -5.68 -1.15 -3.59
N MET A 19 -6.89 -0.60 -3.65
CA MET A 19 -7.98 -1.19 -4.44
C MET A 19 -7.65 -1.28 -5.93
N VAL A 20 -7.06 -0.22 -6.51
CA VAL A 20 -6.61 -0.20 -7.91
C VAL A 20 -5.54 -1.26 -8.14
N SER A 21 -4.58 -1.36 -7.23
CA SER A 21 -3.47 -2.31 -7.34
C SER A 21 -3.94 -3.75 -7.27
N VAL A 22 -4.86 -4.06 -6.34
CA VAL A 22 -5.47 -5.40 -6.24
C VAL A 22 -6.35 -5.71 -7.45
N ALA A 23 -7.11 -4.73 -7.93
CA ALA A 23 -7.95 -4.90 -9.13
C ALA A 23 -7.11 -5.21 -10.38
N ALA A 24 -5.91 -4.64 -10.49
CA ALA A 24 -4.98 -4.87 -11.59
C ALA A 24 -4.44 -6.31 -11.63
N VAL A 25 -4.25 -6.95 -10.46
CA VAL A 25 -3.61 -8.27 -10.35
C VAL A 25 -4.56 -9.42 -10.03
N SER A 26 -5.76 -9.10 -9.55
CA SER A 26 -6.78 -10.04 -9.12
C SER A 26 -8.17 -9.50 -9.49
N LYS A 27 -8.44 -9.43 -10.79
CA LYS A 27 -9.70 -8.90 -11.32
C LYS A 27 -10.92 -9.66 -10.77
N GLY A 28 -11.92 -8.93 -10.28
CA GLY A 28 -13.16 -9.51 -9.74
C GLY A 28 -13.05 -10.09 -8.33
N ASN A 29 -11.95 -9.83 -7.61
CA ASN A 29 -11.80 -10.33 -6.24
C ASN A 29 -12.89 -9.75 -5.31
N PRO A 30 -13.75 -10.60 -4.71
CA PRO A 30 -14.85 -10.14 -3.85
C PRO A 30 -14.35 -9.52 -2.54
N LYS A 31 -13.11 -9.79 -2.15
CA LYS A 31 -12.46 -9.20 -0.98
C LYS A 31 -11.94 -7.78 -1.26
N ASN A 32 -11.86 -7.34 -2.53
CA ASN A 32 -11.43 -5.99 -2.89
C ASN A 32 -12.52 -4.94 -2.63
N THR A 33 -12.75 -4.65 -1.36
CA THR A 33 -13.74 -3.67 -0.90
C THR A 33 -13.08 -2.52 -0.16
N LEU A 34 -13.72 -1.35 -0.16
CA LEU A 34 -13.20 -0.16 0.52
C LEU A 34 -12.89 -0.37 2.01
N PRO A 35 -13.78 -0.99 2.83
CA PRO A 35 -13.47 -1.23 4.24
C PRO A 35 -12.24 -2.12 4.44
N ARG A 36 -12.06 -3.11 3.56
CA ARG A 36 -10.88 -3.99 3.62
C ARG A 36 -9.60 -3.26 3.20
N ALA A 37 -9.67 -2.42 2.17
CA ALA A 37 -8.53 -1.61 1.74
C ALA A 37 -8.10 -0.58 2.79
N LEU A 38 -9.07 0.01 3.51
CA LEU A 38 -8.78 0.85 4.66
C LEU A 38 -8.09 0.05 5.77
N LEU A 39 -8.59 -1.14 6.11
CA LEU A 39 -7.95 -2.02 7.10
C LEU A 39 -6.51 -2.38 6.69
N VAL A 40 -6.29 -2.75 5.43
CA VAL A 40 -4.95 -3.05 4.90
C VAL A 40 -4.05 -1.83 5.01
N THR A 41 -4.57 -0.64 4.71
CA THR A 41 -3.82 0.61 4.89
C THR A 41 -3.41 0.83 6.35
N VAL A 42 -4.29 0.54 7.33
CA VAL A 42 -3.94 0.56 8.77
C VAL A 42 -2.83 -0.44 9.07
N LEU A 43 -3.01 -1.69 8.64
CA LEU A 43 -2.09 -2.78 8.95
C LEU A 43 -0.70 -2.52 8.37
N VAL A 44 -0.61 -2.03 7.13
CA VAL A 44 0.66 -1.65 6.51
C VAL A 44 1.30 -0.49 7.28
N ALA A 45 0.53 0.53 7.66
CA ALA A 45 1.04 1.67 8.42
C ALA A 45 1.61 1.27 9.79
N VAL A 46 1.03 0.28 10.45
CA VAL A 46 1.46 -0.18 11.78
C VAL A 46 2.55 -1.24 11.71
N LEU A 47 2.44 -2.17 10.77
CA LEU A 47 3.29 -3.37 10.74
C LEU A 47 4.47 -3.24 9.76
N VAL A 48 4.37 -2.41 8.73
CA VAL A 48 5.38 -2.31 7.67
C VAL A 48 6.14 -0.99 7.76
N THR A 49 5.44 0.14 7.94
CA THR A 49 6.06 1.48 7.97
C THR A 49 7.14 1.68 9.04
N PRO A 50 7.08 1.10 10.26
CA PRO A 50 8.17 1.23 11.23
C PRO A 50 9.52 0.72 10.69
N PHE A 51 9.47 -0.29 9.83
CA PHE A 51 10.66 -0.89 9.22
C PHE A 51 11.17 -0.10 8.00
N ALA A 52 10.35 0.78 7.42
CA ALA A 52 10.74 1.60 6.27
C ALA A 52 11.87 2.58 6.61
N TRP A 53 11.93 3.08 7.84
CA TRP A 53 13.03 3.93 8.32
C TRP A 53 14.38 3.21 8.41
N LEU A 54 14.35 1.87 8.41
CA LEU A 54 15.51 1.01 8.49
C LEU A 54 15.70 0.20 7.19
N TRP A 55 15.05 0.59 6.09
CA TRP A 55 15.14 -0.11 4.81
C TRP A 55 16.56 -0.29 4.24
N PRO A 56 17.58 0.55 4.55
CA PRO A 56 18.96 0.28 4.11
C PRO A 56 19.56 -0.94 4.83
N LEU A 57 18.99 -1.36 5.96
CA LEU A 57 19.38 -2.56 6.68
C LEU A 57 18.65 -3.77 6.10
N VAL A 58 19.42 -4.78 5.70
CA VAL A 58 18.91 -6.00 5.06
C VAL A 58 17.84 -6.69 5.90
N ILE A 59 18.05 -6.81 7.22
CA ILE A 59 17.13 -7.53 8.12
C ILE A 59 15.77 -6.82 8.23
N PRO A 60 15.67 -5.52 8.60
CA PRO A 60 14.42 -4.77 8.58
C PRO A 60 13.73 -4.74 7.21
N GLY A 61 14.50 -4.64 6.11
CA GLY A 61 13.94 -4.70 4.77
C GLY A 61 13.23 -6.03 4.47
N ILE A 62 13.84 -7.15 4.85
CA ILE A 62 13.22 -8.48 4.73
C ILE A 62 11.97 -8.58 5.58
N ILE A 63 12.00 -8.11 6.83
CA ILE A 63 10.83 -8.12 7.73
C ILE A 63 9.68 -7.29 7.14
N ALA A 64 9.97 -6.10 6.60
CA ALA A 64 9.00 -5.25 5.94
C ALA A 64 8.35 -5.97 4.75
N LEU A 65 9.15 -6.58 3.88
CA LEU A 65 8.70 -7.35 2.73
C LEU A 65 7.79 -8.51 3.14
N VAL A 66 8.24 -9.36 4.07
CA VAL A 66 7.46 -10.52 4.53
C VAL A 66 6.15 -10.09 5.18
N THR A 67 6.19 -9.09 6.04
CA THR A 67 4.99 -8.55 6.71
C THR A 67 3.99 -8.01 5.70
N TRP A 68 4.47 -7.23 4.73
CA TRP A 68 3.64 -6.68 3.67
C TRP A 68 3.00 -7.81 2.84
N PHE A 69 3.78 -8.81 2.44
CA PHE A 69 3.26 -9.98 1.72
C PHE A 69 2.17 -10.71 2.50
N LEU A 70 2.38 -10.95 3.79
CA LEU A 70 1.40 -11.62 4.64
C LEU A 70 0.10 -10.82 4.75
N VAL A 71 0.19 -9.51 4.94
CA VAL A 71 -1.01 -8.65 5.01
C VAL A 71 -1.82 -8.74 3.72
N TYR A 72 -1.20 -8.62 2.56
CA TYR A 72 -1.91 -8.67 1.27
C TYR A 72 -2.47 -10.06 0.96
N THR A 73 -1.66 -11.09 1.17
CA THR A 73 -2.04 -12.49 0.92
C THR A 73 -3.23 -12.87 1.79
N ILE A 74 -3.20 -12.56 3.10
CA ILE A 74 -4.28 -12.90 4.02
C ILE A 74 -5.52 -12.04 3.77
N ALA A 75 -5.34 -10.73 3.55
CA ALA A 75 -6.47 -9.83 3.35
C ALA A 75 -7.20 -10.12 2.04
N TYR A 76 -6.50 -10.34 0.95
CA TYR A 76 -7.11 -10.48 -0.38
C TYR A 76 -7.16 -11.91 -0.89
N ASP A 77 -6.55 -12.87 -0.19
CA ASP A 77 -6.51 -14.28 -0.60
C ASP A 77 -5.88 -14.44 -1.99
N ILE A 78 -4.76 -13.73 -2.17
CA ILE A 78 -4.00 -13.67 -3.42
C ILE A 78 -2.65 -14.34 -3.22
N GLY A 79 -2.14 -15.00 -4.25
CA GLY A 79 -0.83 -15.67 -4.18
C GLY A 79 0.35 -14.68 -4.09
N PHE A 80 1.53 -15.19 -3.72
CA PHE A 80 2.76 -14.40 -3.59
C PHE A 80 3.08 -13.56 -4.84
N GLY A 81 2.96 -14.14 -6.04
CA GLY A 81 3.20 -13.41 -7.29
C GLY A 81 2.23 -12.27 -7.55
N GLN A 82 0.95 -12.44 -7.16
CA GLN A 82 -0.06 -11.38 -7.29
C GLN A 82 0.15 -10.28 -6.25
N ALA A 83 0.49 -10.65 -5.01
CA ALA A 83 0.84 -9.69 -3.98
C ALA A 83 2.04 -8.85 -4.45
N PHE A 84 3.11 -9.47 -4.96
CA PHE A 84 4.28 -8.76 -5.48
C PHE A 84 3.90 -7.81 -6.62
N ALA A 85 3.11 -8.29 -7.58
CA ALA A 85 2.62 -7.47 -8.69
C ALA A 85 1.77 -6.27 -8.20
N ALA A 86 0.96 -6.42 -7.15
CA ALA A 86 0.22 -5.31 -6.56
C ALA A 86 1.19 -4.25 -6.01
N GLY A 87 2.28 -4.67 -5.39
CA GLY A 87 3.35 -3.76 -4.95
C GLY A 87 4.01 -3.03 -6.10
N LEU A 88 4.31 -3.72 -7.20
CA LEU A 88 4.84 -3.06 -8.40
C LEU A 88 3.87 -2.03 -8.98
N VAL A 89 2.56 -2.32 -9.00
CA VAL A 89 1.54 -1.35 -9.41
C VAL A 89 1.52 -0.13 -8.48
N GLN A 90 1.67 -0.33 -7.16
CA GLN A 90 1.74 0.79 -6.21
C GLN A 90 2.98 1.64 -6.42
N VAL A 91 4.14 1.03 -6.65
CA VAL A 91 5.38 1.74 -6.96
C VAL A 91 5.21 2.54 -8.26
N ALA A 92 4.68 1.92 -9.32
CA ALA A 92 4.43 2.60 -10.59
C ALA A 92 3.46 3.78 -10.44
N LEU A 93 2.37 3.62 -9.67
CA LEU A 93 1.43 4.71 -9.38
C LEU A 93 2.09 5.83 -8.57
N GLY A 94 2.93 5.49 -7.57
CA GLY A 94 3.70 6.46 -6.81
C GLY A 94 4.61 7.27 -7.70
N LEU A 95 5.44 6.61 -8.51
CA LEU A 95 6.34 7.26 -9.46
C LEU A 95 5.60 8.11 -10.49
N PHE A 96 4.44 7.65 -10.96
CA PHE A 96 3.60 8.42 -11.87
C PHE A 96 3.05 9.70 -11.22
N VAL A 97 2.59 9.60 -9.98
CA VAL A 97 2.15 10.76 -9.20
C VAL A 97 3.31 11.73 -8.98
N ASP A 98 4.49 11.24 -8.60
CA ASP A 98 5.68 12.06 -8.40
C ASP A 98 6.13 12.75 -9.70
N TYR A 99 5.98 12.09 -10.85
CA TYR A 99 6.28 12.69 -12.15
C TYR A 99 5.29 13.81 -12.53
N LEU A 100 3.99 13.63 -12.26
CA LEU A 100 2.96 14.62 -12.58
C LEU A 100 2.90 15.78 -11.58
N LEU A 101 3.15 15.48 -10.31
CA LEU A 101 3.13 16.41 -9.20
C LEU A 101 4.51 16.41 -8.55
N PRO A 102 5.55 16.87 -9.28
CA PRO A 102 6.89 16.92 -8.72
C PRO A 102 6.84 17.71 -7.41
N PRO A 103 7.48 17.20 -6.34
CA PRO A 103 7.49 17.90 -5.07
C PRO A 103 8.07 19.28 -5.33
N ARG A 104 7.23 20.31 -5.30
CA ARG A 104 7.69 21.70 -5.25
C ARG A 104 8.31 21.84 -3.88
N VAL A 105 9.61 21.57 -3.81
CA VAL A 105 10.44 21.87 -2.66
C VAL A 105 10.28 23.37 -2.42
N TRP A 106 9.59 23.72 -1.34
CA TRP A 106 9.61 25.03 -0.70
C TRP A 106 10.11 24.79 0.72
#